data_AF-A0A3N5XK35-F1
#
_entry.id   AF-A0A3N5XK35-F1
#
_cell.length_a   1.000
_cell.length_b   1.000
_cell.length_c   1.000
_cell.angle_alpha   90.00
_cell.angle_beta   90.00
_cell.angle_gamma   90.00
#
_symmetry.space_group_name_H-M   'P 1'
#
loop_
_entity.id
_entity.type
_entity.pdbx_description
1 polymer ?
#
loop_
_entity_poly.entity_id
_entity_poly.type
_entity_poly.pdbx_seq_one_letter_code
_entity_poly.pdbx_strand_id
1 'polypeptide(L)' 'MAGIGHRVVHGGLELMAPTLIDTAVLARLDRYVPLAPLHQPHNLSAIRVMLDHMPGVPEIACF' A
#
# COMPACT_ATOMS: atom_id res chain seq x y z
N MET A 1 -18.91 -2.26 -2.60
CA MET A 1 -17.78 -2.84 -1.84
C MET A 1 -17.44 -1.86 -0.72
N ALA A 2 -17.19 -2.31 0.51
CA ALA A 2 -17.01 -1.41 1.66
C ALA A 2 -15.55 -0.98 1.91
N GLY A 3 -14.58 -1.69 1.30
CA GLY A 3 -13.16 -1.37 1.34
C GLY A 3 -12.33 -2.47 0.66
N ILE A 4 -11.05 -2.20 0.42
CA ILE A 4 -10.07 -3.13 -0.17
C ILE A 4 -8.86 -3.24 0.77
N GLY A 5 -8.43 -4.46 1.09
CA GLY A 5 -7.23 -4.72 1.88
C GLY A 5 -6.10 -5.23 1.00
N HIS A 6 -4.92 -4.61 1.09
CA HIS A 6 -3.72 -4.99 0.35
C HIS A 6 -2.67 -5.54 1.30
N ARG A 7 -2.15 -6.74 0.99
CA ARG A 7 -1.03 -7.29 1.75
C ARG A 7 0.28 -6.66 1.28
N VAL A 8 0.96 -5.97 2.17
CA VAL A 8 2.26 -5.33 1.95
C VAL A 8 3.28 -6.02 2.86
N VAL A 9 4.46 -6.37 2.36
CA VAL A 9 5.41 -7.20 3.15
C VAL A 9 6.12 -6.41 4.24
N HIS A 10 6.47 -5.15 3.97
CA HIS A 10 7.18 -4.31 4.93
C HIS A 10 6.65 -2.88 4.91
N GLY A 11 6.26 -2.37 6.08
CA GLY A 11 5.89 -0.97 6.32
C GLY A 11 7.06 -0.10 6.84
N GLY A 12 8.30 -0.59 6.71
CA GLY A 12 9.48 0.02 7.32
C GLY A 12 9.36 0.08 8.85
N LEU A 13 9.86 1.17 9.45
CA LEU A 13 9.74 1.44 10.88
C LEU A 13 8.55 2.38 11.20
N GLU A 14 7.98 3.03 10.19
CA GLU A 14 6.96 4.07 10.37
C GLU A 14 5.53 3.51 10.30
N LEU A 15 5.31 2.39 9.59
CA LEU A 15 3.98 1.81 9.37
C LEU A 15 3.92 0.39 9.94
N MET A 16 3.41 0.28 11.17
CA MET A 16 3.40 -0.96 11.95
C MET A 16 1.99 -1.50 12.24
N ALA A 17 0.96 -0.87 11.65
CA ALA A 17 -0.44 -1.24 11.81
C ALA A 17 -1.19 -1.06 10.47
N PRO A 18 -2.34 -1.74 10.27
CA PRO A 18 -3.18 -1.51 9.11
C PRO A 18 -3.47 -0.02 8.92
N THR A 19 -3.15 0.51 7.73
CA THR A 19 -3.14 1.94 7.48
C THR A 19 -3.98 2.26 6.24
N LEU A 20 -4.89 3.24 6.37
CA LEU A 20 -5.64 3.77 5.23
C LEU A 20 -4.65 4.38 4.22
N ILE A 21 -4.79 3.98 2.96
CA ILE A 21 -3.88 4.39 1.89
C ILE A 21 -4.25 5.79 1.43
N ASP A 22 -3.25 6.67 1.46
CA ASP A 22 -3.25 7.97 0.80
C ASP A 22 -1.93 8.18 0.03
N THR A 23 -1.76 9.35 -0.58
CA THR A 23 -0.55 9.68 -1.33
C THR A 23 0.71 9.72 -0.45
N ALA A 24 0.59 10.10 0.82
CA ALA A 24 1.72 10.14 1.75
C ALA A 24 2.16 8.73 2.17
N VAL A 25 1.20 7.83 2.40
CA VAL A 25 1.45 6.41 2.66
C VAL A 25 2.14 5.76 1.47
N LEU A 26 1.64 5.97 0.25
CA LEU A 26 2.28 5.46 -0.96
C LEU A 26 3.72 5.95 -1.10
N ALA A 27 3.96 7.25 -0.90
CA ALA A 27 5.31 7.83 -0.98
C ALA A 27 6.25 7.24 0.07
N ARG A 28 5.77 6.97 1.29
CA ARG A 28 6.58 6.28 2.32
C ARG A 28 6.90 4.84 1.90
N LEU A 29 5.91 4.11 1.40
CA LEU A 29 6.08 2.72 0.99
C LEU A 29 7.02 2.57 -0.22
N ASP A 30 7.04 3.54 -1.13
CA ASP A 30 8.01 3.57 -2.23
C ASP A 30 9.46 3.63 -1.72
N ARG A 31 9.73 4.38 -0.64
CA ARG A 31 11.07 4.44 -0.03
C ARG A 31 11.50 3.10 0.57
N TYR A 32 10.57 2.21 0.87
CA TYR A 32 10.83 0.90 1.46
C TYR A 32 10.97 -0.22 0.44
N VAL A 33 10.96 0.07 -0.87
CA VAL A 33 11.26 -0.91 -1.92
C VAL A 33 12.53 -1.72 -1.64
N PRO A 34 13.65 -1.14 -1.15
CA PRO A 34 14.85 -1.91 -0.83
C PRO A 34 14.67 -2.99 0.25
N LEU A 35 13.66 -2.89 1.12
CA LEU A 35 13.38 -3.90 2.17
C LEU A 35 12.72 -5.16 1.60
N ALA A 36 12.04 -5.06 0.47
CA ALA A 36 11.38 -6.19 -0.19
C ALA A 36 11.36 -5.99 -1.72
N PRO A 37 12.52 -5.99 -2.39
CA PRO A 37 12.65 -5.52 -3.78
C PRO A 37 11.86 -6.36 -4.78
N LEU A 38 11.63 -7.64 -4.49
CA LEU A 38 10.84 -8.55 -5.34
C LEU A 38 9.33 -8.54 -5.05
N HIS A 39 8.88 -7.86 -3.99
CA HIS A 39 7.48 -7.87 -3.57
C HIS A 39 6.87 -6.47 -3.53
N GLN A 40 7.56 -5.50 -2.94
CA GLN A 40 7.02 -4.16 -2.69
C GLN A 40 6.58 -3.46 -3.98
N PRO A 41 7.37 -3.40 -5.07
CA PRO A 41 6.94 -2.71 -6.29
C PRO A 41 5.65 -3.30 -6.88
N HIS A 42 5.50 -4.62 -6.82
CA HIS A 42 4.31 -5.30 -7.33
C HIS A 42 3.07 -5.01 -6.46
N ASN A 43 3.23 -5.06 -5.13
CA ASN A 43 2.15 -4.72 -4.20
C ASN A 43 1.67 -3.26 -4.40
N LEU A 44 2.61 -2.31 -4.53
CA LEU A 44 2.26 -0.90 -4.76
C LEU A 44 1.65 -0.67 -6.14
N SER A 45 2.05 -1.44 -7.16
CA SER A 45 1.40 -1.37 -8.47
C SER A 45 -0.06 -1.80 -8.40
N ALA A 46 -0.39 -2.87 -7.67
CA ALA A 46 -1.77 -3.31 -7.51
C ALA A 46 -2.63 -2.27 -6.78
N ILE A 47 -2.09 -1.65 -5.73
CA ILE A 47 -2.75 -0.55 -5.01
C ILE A 47 -3.06 0.61 -5.95
N ARG A 48 -2.08 1.10 -6.73
CA ARG A 48 -2.28 2.21 -7.67
C ARG A 48 -3.38 1.90 -8.69
N VAL A 49 -3.38 0.69 -9.23
CA VAL A 49 -4.42 0.26 -10.18
C VAL A 49 -5.79 0.28 -9.51
N MET A 50 -5.93 -0.19 -8.27
CA MET A 50 -7.23 -0.18 -7.58
C MET A 50 -7.70 1.25 -7.26
N LEU A 51 -6.80 2.14 -6.85
CA LEU A 51 -7.15 3.54 -6.58
C LEU A 51 -7.71 4.24 -7.82
N ASP A 52 -7.17 3.93 -9.00
CA ASP A 52 -7.65 4.46 -10.28
C ASP A 52 -9.01 3.85 -10.70
N HIS A 53 -9.21 2.54 -10.46
CA HIS A 53 -10.42 1.83 -10.91
C HIS A 53 -11.61 1.97 -9.95
N MET A 54 -11.36 2.19 -8.66
CA MET A 54 -12.36 2.21 -7.61
C MET A 54 -12.31 3.51 -6.80
N PRO A 55 -12.42 4.68 -7.47
CA PRO A 55 -12.35 5.96 -6.77
C PRO A 55 -13.43 6.06 -5.69
N GLY A 56 -13.02 6.45 -4.50
CA GLY A 56 -13.91 6.60 -3.33
C GLY A 56 -14.13 5.33 -2.51
N VAL A 57 -13.57 4.18 -2.90
CA VAL A 57 -13.51 2.99 -2.04
C VAL A 57 -12.28 3.09 -1.12
N PRO A 58 -12.43 2.97 0.22
CA PRO A 58 -11.28 2.99 1.12
C PRO A 58 -10.34 1.80 0.87
N GLU A 59 -9.05 2.07 0.73
CA GLU A 59 -8.03 1.05 0.59
C GLU A 59 -7.09 1.02 1.80
N ILE A 60 -6.74 -0.16 2.30
CA ILE A 60 -5.96 -0.35 3.52
C ILE A 60 -4.72 -1.17 3.18
N ALA A 61 -3.54 -0.67 3.53
CA ALA A 61 -2.30 -1.46 3.52
C ALA A 61 -2.19 -2.26 4.83
N CYS A 62 -2.01 -3.57 4.71
CA CYS A 62 -1.87 -4.52 5.80
C CYS A 62 -0.46 -5.12 5.76
N PHE A 63 0.31 -4.94 6.83
CA PHE A 63 1.74 -5.28 6.94
C PHE A 63 1.97 -6.61 7.67
#